data_AF-A0A2M8J6S7-F1
#
_entry.id   AF-A0A2M8J6S7-F1
#
_cell.length_a   1.000
_cell.length_b   1.000
_cell.length_c   1.000
_cell.angle_alpha   90.00
_cell.angle_beta   90.00
_cell.angle_gamma   90.00
#
_symmetry.space_group_name_H-M   'P 1'
#
loop_
_entity.id
_entity.type
_entity.pdbx_description
1 polymer ?
#
loop_
_entity_poly.entity_id
_entity_poly.type
_entity_poly.pdbx_seq_one_letter_code
_entity_poly.pdbx_strand_id
1 'polypeptide(L)'
;MCNRGVYTLKAVLEKTLESGQKLTTENLRAAILKIDIPGDQLISPFSRIKFDEHGRNVGSQNLIAQWKNGGTKKVTIWPPEVAVEEPNPLN
;
A
#
# COMPACT_ATOMS: atom_id res chain seq x y z
N MET A 1 -2.42 10.12 -3.59
CA MET A 1 -2.00 9.16 -4.64
C MET A 1 -1.75 7.81 -4.00
N CYS A 2 -2.09 6.71 -4.69
CA CYS A 2 -1.80 5.35 -4.23
C CYS A 2 -0.34 5.01 -4.59
N ASN A 3 0.60 5.21 -3.67
CA ASN A 3 2.02 4.91 -3.90
C ASN A 3 2.38 3.44 -3.62
N ARG A 4 1.40 2.62 -3.20
CA ARG A 4 1.59 1.23 -2.77
C ARG A 4 2.30 0.37 -3.81
N GLY A 5 1.83 0.43 -5.07
CA GLY A 5 2.43 -0.36 -6.15
C GLY A 5 3.90 -0.05 -6.37
N VAL A 6 4.30 1.21 -6.20
CA VAL A 6 5.70 1.65 -6.34
C VAL A 6 6.56 1.12 -5.19
N TYR A 7 6.09 1.21 -3.95
CA TYR A 7 6.80 0.63 -2.79
C TYR A 7 6.96 -0.87 -2.91
N THR A 8 5.90 -1.59 -3.29
CA THR A 8 5.97 -3.04 -3.53
C THR A 8 6.97 -3.36 -4.63
N LEU A 9 6.89 -2.69 -5.79
CA LEU A 9 7.81 -2.93 -6.90
C LEU A 9 9.27 -2.68 -6.50
N LYS A 10 9.56 -1.54 -5.86
CA LYS A 10 10.89 -1.20 -5.36
C LYS A 10 11.44 -2.32 -4.47
N ALA A 11 10.67 -2.72 -3.46
CA ALA A 11 11.12 -3.75 -2.52
C ALA A 11 11.30 -5.13 -3.16
N VAL A 12 10.48 -5.51 -4.15
CA VAL A 12 10.68 -6.75 -4.92
C VAL A 12 12.01 -6.68 -5.67
N LEU A 13 12.23 -5.60 -6.41
CA LEU A 13 13.43 -5.43 -7.23
C LEU A 13 14.70 -5.42 -6.37
N GLU A 14 14.72 -4.63 -5.30
CA GLU A 14 15.84 -4.58 -4.35
C GLU A 14 16.15 -5.97 -3.81
N LYS A 15 15.13 -6.67 -3.31
CA LYS A 15 15.31 -7.99 -2.72
C LYS A 15 15.79 -9.04 -3.73
N THR A 16 15.30 -9.02 -4.97
CA THR A 16 15.78 -9.95 -6.01
C THR A 16 17.23 -9.62 -6.41
N LEU A 17 17.56 -8.33 -6.58
CA LEU A 17 18.91 -7.91 -6.97
C LEU A 17 19.96 -8.17 -5.88
N GLU A 18 19.65 -7.86 -4.62
CA GLU A 18 20.52 -8.13 -3.47
C GLU A 18 20.79 -9.62 -3.29
N SER A 19 19.85 -10.48 -3.70
CA SER A 19 20.03 -11.93 -3.68
C SER A 19 20.88 -12.47 -4.84
N GLY A 20 21.32 -11.62 -5.77
CA GLY A 20 22.08 -12.00 -6.97
C GLY A 20 21.26 -12.77 -8.01
N GLN A 21 19.93 -12.79 -7.88
CA GLN A 21 19.05 -13.51 -8.78
C GLN A 21 18.72 -12.68 -10.03
N LYS A 22 18.45 -13.37 -11.14
CA LYS A 22 17.92 -12.74 -12.35
C LYS A 22 16.48 -12.25 -12.13
N LEU A 23 16.10 -11.15 -12.76
CA LEU A 23 14.75 -10.59 -12.73
C LEU A 23 13.78 -11.41 -13.61
N THR A 24 13.52 -12.66 -13.24
CA THR A 24 12.50 -13.51 -13.88
C THR A 24 11.20 -13.50 -13.09
N THR A 25 10.09 -13.86 -13.73
CA THR A 25 8.77 -13.94 -13.08
C THR A 25 8.80 -14.81 -11.82
N GLU A 26 9.49 -15.95 -11.87
CA GLU A 26 9.62 -16.89 -10.77
C GLU A 26 10.36 -16.27 -9.57
N ASN A 27 11.50 -15.61 -9.84
CA ASN A 27 12.30 -14.98 -8.78
C ASN A 27 11.60 -13.75 -8.18
N LEU A 28 10.91 -12.96 -9.00
CA LEU A 28 10.12 -11.82 -8.52
C LEU A 28 8.93 -12.30 -7.66
N ARG A 29 8.27 -13.39 -8.05
CA ARG A 29 7.20 -14.02 -7.24
C ARG A 29 7.74 -14.62 -5.95
N ALA A 30 8.94 -15.22 -5.96
CA ALA A 30 9.57 -15.68 -4.73
C ALA A 30 9.96 -14.50 -3.81
N ALA A 31 10.41 -13.38 -4.38
CA ALA A 31 10.76 -12.18 -3.64
C ALA A 31 9.54 -11.48 -3.02
N ILE A 32 8.41 -11.38 -3.74
CA ILE A 32 7.21 -10.70 -3.22
C ILE A 32 6.66 -11.35 -1.95
N LEU A 33 6.73 -12.68 -1.85
CA LEU A 33 6.32 -13.44 -0.66
C LEU A 33 7.24 -13.22 0.55
N LYS A 34 8.46 -12.71 0.32
CA LYS A 34 9.44 -12.40 1.36
C LYS A 34 9.42 -10.94 1.79
N ILE A 35 8.57 -10.10 1.18
CA ILE A 35 8.47 -8.69 1.51
C ILE A 35 7.65 -8.49 2.76
N ASP A 36 8.16 -7.61 3.61
CA ASP A 36 7.52 -7.20 4.84
C ASP A 36 7.90 -5.73 5.11
N ILE A 37 7.07 -4.80 4.64
CA ILE A 37 7.29 -3.36 4.82
C ILE A 37 6.32 -2.85 5.89
N PRO A 38 6.81 -2.40 7.05
CA PRO A 38 5.97 -1.84 8.11
C PRO A 38 5.38 -0.48 7.70
N GLY A 39 4.22 -0.14 8.26
CA GLY A 39 3.45 1.05 7.88
C GLY A 39 4.13 2.38 8.18
N ASP A 40 5.00 2.43 9.18
CA ASP A 40 5.82 3.60 9.52
C ASP A 40 6.84 3.99 8.44
N GLN A 41 7.17 3.07 7.52
CA GLN A 41 8.00 3.34 6.35
C GLN A 41 7.19 3.78 5.12
N LEU A 42 5.86 3.88 5.25
CA LEU A 42 4.96 4.20 4.16
C LEU A 42 4.36 5.60 4.36
N ILE A 43 4.32 6.38 3.28
CA ILE A 43 3.61 7.67 3.27
C ILE A 43 2.09 7.47 3.32
N SER A 44 1.61 6.33 2.82
CA SER A 44 0.18 6.00 2.83
C SER A 44 -0.20 5.36 4.17
N PRO A 45 -1.44 5.54 4.66
CA PRO A 45 -1.88 5.10 5.98
C PRO A 45 -2.14 3.57 6.04
N PHE A 46 -1.30 2.77 5.39
CA PHE A 46 -1.41 1.32 5.44
C PHE A 46 -0.65 0.80 6.65
N SER A 47 -1.21 -0.20 7.33
CA SER A 47 -0.52 -0.85 8.45
C SER A 47 0.76 -1.58 8.02
N ARG A 48 0.76 -2.16 6.81
CA ARG A 48 1.84 -3.01 6.30
C ARG A 48 1.70 -3.28 4.80
N ILE A 49 2.81 -3.60 4.12
CA ILE A 49 2.80 -4.32 2.83
C ILE A 49 3.42 -5.69 3.07
N LYS A 50 2.58 -6.73 3.04
CA LYS A 50 2.98 -8.13 3.24
C LYS A 50 2.03 -9.04 2.49
N PHE A 51 2.55 -10.11 1.91
CA PHE A 51 1.77 -11.09 1.16
C PHE A 51 1.73 -12.43 1.89
N ASP A 52 0.56 -13.04 1.97
CA ASP A 52 0.43 -14.42 2.45
C ASP A 52 0.89 -15.44 1.39
N GLU A 53 0.90 -16.72 1.75
CA GLU A 53 1.29 -17.82 0.85
C GLU A 53 0.45 -17.93 -0.43
N HIS A 54 -0.75 -17.37 -0.43
CA HIS A 54 -1.63 -17.29 -1.60
C HIS A 54 -1.40 -16.02 -2.43
N GLY A 55 -0.48 -15.15 -2.02
CA GLY A 55 -0.17 -13.88 -2.69
C GLY A 55 -1.19 -12.78 -2.40
N ARG A 56 -2.01 -12.89 -1.34
CA ARG A 56 -2.93 -11.83 -0.92
C ARG A 56 -2.21 -10.86 0.01
N ASN A 57 -2.42 -9.56 -0.20
CA ASN A 57 -1.86 -8.55 0.70
C ASN A 57 -2.66 -8.54 2.02
N VAL A 58 -2.03 -8.88 3.13
CA VAL A 58 -2.66 -8.98 4.46
C VAL A 58 -2.56 -7.71 5.29
N GLY A 59 -1.75 -6.73 4.86
CA GLY A 59 -1.56 -5.45 5.54
C GLY A 59 -2.43 -4.32 5.01
N SER A 60 -3.26 -4.60 4.00
CA SER A 60 -4.07 -3.59 3.34
C SER A 60 -5.28 -3.19 4.19
N GLN A 61 -5.48 -1.89 4.34
CA GLN A 61 -6.67 -1.31 4.95
C GLN A 61 -7.56 -0.72 3.85
N ASN A 62 -8.87 -0.92 3.97
CA ASN A 62 -9.84 -0.27 3.10
C ASN A 62 -10.00 1.19 3.53
N LEU A 63 -9.91 2.11 2.57
CA LEU A 63 -10.05 3.54 2.81
C LEU A 63 -11.22 4.07 2.01
N ILE A 64 -12.03 4.93 2.62
CA ILE A 64 -13.01 5.73 1.91
C ILE A 64 -12.44 7.14 1.82
N ALA A 65 -12.41 7.68 0.60
CA ALA A 65 -11.97 9.03 0.35
C ALA A 65 -13.10 9.84 -0.29
N GLN A 66 -13.22 11.10 0.11
CA GLN A 66 -14.19 12.03 -0.42
C GLN A 66 -13.48 13.23 -1.06
N TRP A 67 -14.06 13.75 -2.14
CA TRP A 67 -13.64 15.01 -2.72
C TRP A 67 -14.28 16.17 -1.92
N LYS A 68 -13.44 17.14 -1.53
CA LYS A 68 -13.77 18.33 -0.75
C LYS A 68 -13.37 19.59 -1.50
N ASN A 69 -13.70 20.75 -0.95
CA ASN A 69 -13.34 22.07 -1.50
C ASN A 69 -13.75 22.21 -2.97
N GLY A 70 -15.02 21.93 -3.28
CA GLY A 70 -15.54 22.00 -4.66
C GLY A 70 -14.89 21.00 -5.63
N GLY A 71 -14.33 19.90 -5.14
CA GLY A 71 -13.70 18.87 -5.98
C GLY A 71 -12.19 19.03 -6.17
N THR A 72 -11.56 19.99 -5.50
CA THR A 72 -10.12 20.28 -5.67
C THR A 72 -9.21 19.46 -4.75
N LYS A 73 -9.76 18.89 -3.66
CA LYS A 73 -8.98 18.15 -2.66
C LYS A 73 -9.60 16.78 -2.40
N LYS A 74 -8.82 15.70 -2.54
CA LYS A 74 -9.24 14.34 -2.13
C LYS A 74 -8.68 14.04 -0.74
N VAL A 75 -9.55 13.66 0.18
CA VAL A 75 -9.19 13.37 1.57
C VAL A 75 -9.73 12.03 2.04
N THR A 76 -9.02 11.36 2.94
CA THR A 76 -9.48 10.13 3.59
C THR A 76 -10.47 10.49 4.69
N ILE A 77 -11.68 9.91 4.66
CA ILE A 77 -12.75 10.14 5.63
C ILE A 77 -13.09 8.90 6.48
N TRP A 78 -12.55 7.73 6.12
CA TRP A 78 -12.77 6.48 6.84
C TRP A 78 -11.62 5.49 6.56
N PRO A 79 -11.25 4.63 7.52
CA PRO A 79 -11.82 4.52 8.87
C PRO A 79 -11.33 5.61 9.82
N PRO A 80 -12.03 5.83 10.97
CA PRO A 80 -11.79 6.98 11.84
C PRO A 80 -10.35 7.10 12.33
N GLU A 81 -9.65 5.98 12.47
CA GLU A 81 -8.28 5.94 12.99
C GLU A 81 -7.25 6.56 12.03
N VAL A 82 -7.62 6.70 10.74
CA VAL A 82 -6.76 7.28 9.68
C VAL A 82 -7.47 8.37 8.88
N ALA A 83 -8.66 8.77 9.31
CA ALA A 83 -9.41 9.86 8.70
C ALA A 83 -8.71 11.19 9.00
N VAL A 84 -8.61 12.05 7.98
CA VAL A 84 -8.02 13.39 8.11
C VAL A 84 -9.09 14.49 8.11
N GLU A 85 -10.31 14.16 7.69
CA GLU A 85 -11.49 15.04 7.71
C GLU A 85 -12.76 14.20 7.90
N GLU A 86 -13.81 14.79 8.45
CA GLU A 86 -15.12 14.15 8.60
C GLU A 86 -15.85 13.97 7.24
N PRO A 87 -16.72 12.96 7.08
CA PRO A 87 -17.59 12.84 5.90
C PRO A 87 -18.50 14.07 5.73
N ASN A 88 -18.86 14.41 4.49
CA ASN A 88 -19.94 15.37 4.25
C ASN A 88 -21.25 14.83 4.84
N PRO A 89 -22.13 15.70 5.37
CA PRO A 89 -23.44 15.28 5.83
C PRO A 89 -24.24 14.63 4.69
N LEU A 90 -25.04 13.62 5.03
CA LEU A 90 -26.04 13.06 4.13
C LEU A 90 -27.21 14.05 4.09
N ASN A 91 -27.27 14.83 3.02
CA ASN A 91 -28.34 15.77 2.72
C ASN A 91 -29.62 15.07 2.25
#